data_AF-B4IWI6-F1
#
_entry.id   AF-B4IWI6-F1
#
_cell.length_a   1.000
_cell.length_b   1.000
_cell.length_c   1.000
_cell.angle_alpha   90.00
_cell.angle_beta   90.00
_cell.angle_gamma   90.00
#
_symmetry.space_group_name_H-M   'P 1'
#
loop_
_entity.id
_entity.type
_entity.pdbx_description
1 polymer ?
#
loop_
_entity_poly.entity_id
_entity_poly.type
_entity_poly.pdbx_seq_one_letter_code
_entity_poly.pdbx_strand_id
1 'polypeptide(L)'
;MPSGQRKAISTEIMLLLKHAVNINRVRTQRCATLAFMGAWGQLVQVLFSSMPEAVLPVTLRRQHIIDIVEKILIKVQPIQPIIEISIQVSETVLLMLVNLRYCCYQVEDQSCEDQAADESLANGIDSKLSLAQRTIGNGSDGGGGGGREIGGGGNSSNLRFILKNLVEWIMISEVKSQKLRINLYSALLNCLRIAKRLRTDEQLEYQETLLSRQESARISSMELRRDDRQQLKAMAAEVIGTFGEKLIDTICHDAVTGHDVCRMLALACLDMISELNAVSTLCDFVASRGYLKHMLDSLDKSSEALCGILQPVPDHLRPLYVYESRMAFLTRMANSNVGARLLLAERALGVLSNMRVYDLQPDLKASELKRNEPQTFLPPIDERFRSILLPALALCDAIVNTLGSRNNSAALQVLNFLFAHFDMVEAMLRTATPFMDLGHLQQLAVISNLFARTTTHEVTALEDSLDMENDLELRNRLGRLQQLMIVVFGRFCVSEATIRRMLQQDQEQSDQTEGSKTLRVKYFLDIAANVSLYCRNVVTSHVKDSMTSKYLLTTMINDVTPLTGKMDSRADGIMHTILNS
;
A
#
# COMPACT_ATOMS: atom_id res chain seq x y z
N MET A 1 -74.98 26.68 -6.29
CA MET A 1 -73.98 25.96 -7.11
C MET A 1 -74.67 25.30 -8.31
N PRO A 2 -74.46 25.79 -9.54
CA PRO A 2 -75.02 25.19 -10.76
C PRO A 2 -74.55 23.73 -10.89
N SER A 3 -75.46 22.84 -11.29
CA SER A 3 -75.29 21.38 -11.36
C SER A 3 -74.05 20.92 -12.17
N GLY A 4 -73.66 21.69 -13.19
CA GLY A 4 -72.44 21.45 -13.99
C GLY A 4 -71.14 21.55 -13.18
N GLN A 5 -71.03 22.50 -12.25
CA GLN A 5 -69.85 22.64 -11.39
C GLN A 5 -69.71 21.46 -10.42
N ARG A 6 -70.82 20.96 -9.85
CA ARG A 6 -70.79 19.77 -8.98
C ARG A 6 -70.31 18.53 -9.71
N LYS A 7 -70.75 18.32 -10.96
CA LYS A 7 -70.31 17.19 -11.80
C LYS A 7 -68.83 17.30 -12.19
N ALA A 8 -68.36 18.51 -12.51
CA ALA A 8 -66.95 18.78 -12.80
C ALA A 8 -66.06 18.47 -11.57
N ILE A 9 -66.43 19.00 -10.39
CA ILE A 9 -65.71 18.75 -9.12
C ILE A 9 -65.70 17.26 -8.79
N SER A 10 -66.81 16.55 -8.94
CA SER A 10 -66.86 15.09 -8.70
C SER A 10 -65.95 14.30 -9.65
N THR A 11 -65.78 14.77 -10.88
CA THR A 11 -64.90 14.13 -11.87
C THR A 11 -63.44 14.39 -11.53
N GLU A 12 -63.11 15.60 -11.09
CA GLU A 12 -61.78 15.98 -10.63
C GLU A 12 -61.37 15.19 -9.37
N ILE A 13 -62.26 15.06 -8.38
CA ILE A 13 -62.03 14.24 -7.18
C ILE A 13 -61.74 12.78 -7.57
N MET A 14 -62.50 12.21 -8.50
CA MET A 14 -62.24 10.85 -9.00
C MET A 14 -60.87 10.71 -9.67
N LEU A 15 -60.44 11.73 -10.42
CA LEU A 15 -59.14 11.74 -11.09
C LEU A 15 -58.00 11.83 -10.06
N LEU A 16 -58.14 12.69 -9.05
CA LEU A 16 -57.20 12.80 -7.93
C LEU A 16 -57.09 11.50 -7.13
N LEU A 17 -58.21 10.84 -6.82
CA LEU A 17 -58.22 9.55 -6.12
C LEU A 17 -57.52 8.47 -6.94
N LYS A 18 -57.79 8.38 -8.25
CA LYS A 18 -57.10 7.44 -9.14
C LYS A 18 -55.60 7.71 -9.20
N HIS A 19 -55.20 8.97 -9.25
CA HIS A 19 -53.80 9.37 -9.22
C HIS A 19 -53.13 8.98 -7.89
N ALA A 20 -53.78 9.24 -6.75
CA ALA A 20 -53.29 8.86 -5.43
C ALA A 20 -53.14 7.34 -5.27
N VAL A 21 -54.11 6.54 -5.74
CA VAL A 21 -54.01 5.08 -5.75
C VAL A 21 -52.85 4.61 -6.62
N ASN A 22 -52.63 5.22 -7.79
CA ASN A 22 -51.49 4.86 -8.63
C ASN A 22 -50.15 5.20 -7.97
N ILE A 23 -50.03 6.37 -7.33
CA ILE A 23 -48.83 6.74 -6.55
C ILE A 23 -48.59 5.73 -5.43
N ASN A 24 -49.63 5.38 -4.67
CA ASN A 24 -49.52 4.41 -3.57
C ASN A 24 -49.09 3.04 -4.08
N ARG A 25 -49.67 2.57 -5.20
CA ARG A 25 -49.26 1.31 -5.84
C ARG A 25 -47.78 1.32 -6.21
N VAL A 26 -47.28 2.39 -6.82
CA VAL A 26 -45.87 2.54 -7.17
C VAL A 26 -45.00 2.56 -5.91
N ARG A 27 -45.39 3.28 -4.86
CA ARG A 27 -44.67 3.30 -3.57
C ARG A 27 -44.61 1.91 -2.93
N THR A 28 -45.73 1.21 -2.85
CA THR A 28 -45.79 -0.16 -2.31
C THR A 28 -44.91 -1.11 -3.12
N GLN A 29 -44.95 -1.04 -4.45
CA GLN A 29 -44.08 -1.85 -5.30
C GLN A 29 -42.59 -1.56 -5.03
N ARG A 30 -42.21 -0.29 -4.91
CA ARG A 30 -40.82 0.11 -4.59
C ARG A 30 -40.38 -0.39 -3.22
N CYS A 31 -41.22 -0.26 -2.19
CA CYS A 31 -40.94 -0.79 -0.85
C CYS A 31 -40.82 -2.32 -0.85
N ALA A 32 -41.70 -3.01 -1.58
CA ALA A 32 -41.64 -4.46 -1.70
C ALA A 32 -40.36 -4.92 -2.42
N THR A 33 -39.97 -4.24 -3.51
CA THR A 33 -38.71 -4.52 -4.21
C THR A 33 -37.50 -4.26 -3.29
N LEU A 34 -37.49 -3.16 -2.53
CA LEU A 34 -36.42 -2.86 -1.59
C LEU A 34 -36.30 -3.93 -0.49
N ALA A 35 -37.43 -4.35 0.09
CA ALA A 35 -37.45 -5.40 1.10
C ALA A 35 -36.98 -6.75 0.52
N PHE A 36 -37.44 -7.10 -0.68
CA PHE A 36 -37.01 -8.31 -1.39
C PHE A 36 -35.50 -8.29 -1.66
N MET A 37 -34.96 -7.18 -2.18
CA MET A 37 -33.54 -7.06 -2.48
C MET A 37 -32.68 -7.12 -1.22
N GLY A 38 -33.15 -6.53 -0.11
CA GLY A 38 -32.50 -6.66 1.19
C GLY A 38 -32.43 -8.11 1.67
N ALA A 39 -33.57 -8.82 1.65
CA ALA A 39 -33.64 -10.22 2.07
C ALA A 39 -32.81 -11.15 1.16
N TRP A 40 -32.89 -10.96 -0.15
CA TRP A 40 -32.11 -11.71 -1.12
C TRP A 40 -30.60 -11.45 -0.96
N GLY A 41 -30.20 -10.19 -0.78
CA GLY A 41 -28.81 -9.81 -0.52
C GLY A 41 -28.25 -10.51 0.71
N GLN A 42 -28.96 -10.45 1.84
CA GLN A 42 -28.56 -11.12 3.08
C GLN A 42 -28.42 -12.64 2.90
N LEU A 43 -29.38 -13.29 2.22
CA LEU A 43 -29.31 -14.72 1.94
C LEU A 43 -28.04 -15.09 1.15
N VAL A 44 -27.76 -14.36 0.08
CA VAL A 44 -26.58 -14.58 -0.77
C VAL A 44 -25.29 -14.35 0.03
N GLN A 45 -25.25 -13.29 0.85
CA GLN A 45 -24.11 -12.96 1.70
C GLN A 45 -23.79 -14.09 2.69
N VAL A 46 -24.80 -14.60 3.40
CA VAL A 46 -24.63 -15.71 4.36
C VAL A 46 -24.24 -17.00 3.64
N LEU A 47 -24.87 -17.30 2.50
CA LEU A 47 -24.59 -18.51 1.73
C LEU A 47 -23.11 -18.59 1.31
N PHE A 48 -22.52 -17.51 0.80
CA PHE A 48 -21.14 -17.57 0.32
C PHE A 48 -20.09 -17.32 1.40
N SER A 49 -20.45 -16.66 2.51
CA SER A 49 -19.50 -16.36 3.60
C SER A 49 -19.42 -17.45 4.67
N SER A 50 -20.49 -18.25 4.84
CA SER A 50 -20.60 -19.20 5.97
C SER A 50 -20.71 -20.67 5.55
N MET A 51 -20.93 -20.98 4.26
CA MET A 51 -21.08 -22.37 3.85
C MET A 51 -19.75 -23.15 3.96
N PRO A 52 -19.74 -24.32 4.61
CA PRO A 52 -18.56 -25.18 4.67
C PRO A 52 -18.12 -25.64 3.28
N GLU A 53 -16.81 -25.85 3.10
CA GLU A 53 -16.24 -26.36 1.84
C GLU A 53 -16.75 -27.75 1.48
N ALA A 54 -17.11 -28.57 2.48
CA ALA A 54 -17.71 -29.88 2.29
C ALA A 54 -19.06 -29.84 1.55
N VAL A 55 -19.81 -28.72 1.67
CA VAL A 55 -21.12 -28.55 1.03
C VAL A 55 -20.99 -27.77 -0.27
N LEU A 56 -20.15 -26.73 -0.27
CA LEU A 56 -19.93 -25.88 -1.43
C LEU A 56 -18.42 -25.76 -1.70
N PRO A 57 -17.86 -26.64 -2.56
CA PRO A 57 -16.45 -26.63 -2.91
C PRO A 57 -16.01 -25.28 -3.47
N VAL A 58 -14.75 -24.89 -3.21
CA VAL A 58 -14.23 -23.55 -3.53
C VAL A 58 -14.33 -23.21 -5.02
N THR A 59 -14.10 -24.18 -5.91
CA THR A 59 -14.20 -23.99 -7.37
C THR A 59 -15.64 -23.69 -7.81
N LEU A 60 -16.61 -24.43 -7.26
CA LEU A 60 -18.04 -24.23 -7.53
C LEU A 60 -18.54 -22.92 -6.91
N ARG A 61 -18.07 -22.62 -5.69
CA ARG A 61 -18.32 -21.34 -4.99
C ARG A 61 -17.89 -20.16 -5.86
N ARG A 62 -16.66 -20.20 -6.36
CA ARG A 62 -16.08 -19.20 -7.26
C ARG A 62 -16.96 -18.99 -8.49
N GLN A 63 -17.37 -20.07 -9.17
CA GLN A 63 -18.19 -19.98 -10.37
C GLN A 63 -19.55 -19.36 -10.08
N HIS A 64 -20.24 -19.80 -9.02
CA HIS A 64 -21.55 -19.24 -8.66
C HIS A 64 -21.47 -17.76 -8.28
N ILE A 65 -20.41 -17.35 -7.57
CA ILE A 65 -20.18 -15.94 -7.26
C ILE A 65 -20.04 -15.12 -8.55
N ILE A 66 -19.22 -15.58 -9.50
CA ILE A 66 -19.04 -14.92 -10.81
C ILE A 66 -20.39 -14.80 -11.52
N ASP A 67 -21.12 -15.91 -11.69
CA ASP A 67 -22.39 -15.94 -12.42
C ASP A 67 -23.43 -14.98 -11.82
N ILE A 68 -23.48 -14.90 -10.48
CA ILE A 68 -24.39 -14.01 -9.75
C ILE A 68 -23.96 -12.55 -9.96
N VAL A 69 -22.68 -12.23 -9.77
CA VAL A 69 -22.17 -10.86 -9.93
C VAL A 69 -22.38 -10.34 -11.35
N GLU A 70 -22.07 -11.14 -12.37
CA GLU A 70 -22.28 -10.77 -13.77
C GLU A 70 -23.76 -10.47 -14.05
N LYS A 71 -24.68 -11.34 -13.59
CA LYS A 71 -26.13 -11.14 -13.75
C LYS A 71 -26.63 -9.89 -13.03
N ILE A 72 -26.10 -9.57 -11.85
CA ILE A 72 -26.45 -8.34 -11.13
C ILE A 72 -25.98 -7.12 -11.94
N LEU A 73 -24.70 -7.11 -12.34
CA LEU A 73 -24.11 -5.96 -13.03
C LEU A 73 -24.82 -5.66 -14.35
N ILE A 74 -25.20 -6.69 -15.12
CA ILE A 74 -26.01 -6.54 -16.34
C ILE A 74 -27.37 -5.88 -16.05
N LYS A 75 -28.00 -6.17 -14.92
CA LYS A 75 -29.33 -5.66 -14.58
C LYS A 75 -29.32 -4.25 -14.01
N VAL A 76 -28.25 -3.88 -13.30
CA VAL A 76 -28.12 -2.58 -12.63
C VAL A 76 -27.75 -1.45 -13.60
N GLN A 77 -26.99 -1.75 -14.65
CA GLN A 77 -26.63 -0.75 -15.66
C GLN A 77 -27.83 -0.16 -16.45
N PRO A 78 -28.75 -0.97 -17.02
CA PRO A 78 -29.86 -0.45 -17.83
C PRO A 78 -30.99 0.17 -16.99
N ILE A 79 -31.04 -0.14 -15.70
CA ILE A 79 -32.09 0.31 -14.79
C ILE A 79 -31.36 1.05 -13.68
N GLN A 80 -31.27 2.38 -13.71
CA GLN A 80 -30.84 3.13 -12.53
C GLN A 80 -31.83 2.85 -11.40
N PRO A 81 -31.49 1.97 -10.43
CA PRO A 81 -32.41 1.65 -9.36
C PRO A 81 -32.57 2.89 -8.49
N ILE A 82 -33.65 2.91 -7.71
CA ILE A 82 -33.76 3.85 -6.60
C ILE A 82 -32.49 3.73 -5.75
N ILE A 83 -31.95 4.85 -5.30
CA ILE A 83 -30.62 4.92 -4.66
C ILE A 83 -30.45 3.91 -3.52
N GLU A 84 -31.49 3.65 -2.73
CA GLU A 84 -31.48 2.66 -1.64
C GLU A 84 -31.29 1.22 -2.15
N ILE A 85 -31.90 0.87 -3.29
CA ILE A 85 -31.72 -0.43 -3.94
C ILE A 85 -30.28 -0.54 -4.45
N SER A 86 -29.76 0.52 -5.08
CA SER A 86 -28.36 0.56 -5.56
C SER A 86 -27.36 0.35 -4.42
N ILE A 87 -27.62 0.93 -3.25
CA ILE A 87 -26.81 0.74 -2.05
C ILE A 87 -26.84 -0.73 -1.59
N GLN A 88 -28.01 -1.36 -1.48
CA GLN A 88 -28.10 -2.77 -1.07
C GLN A 88 -27.45 -3.73 -2.07
N VAL A 89 -27.66 -3.47 -3.36
CA VAL A 89 -27.09 -4.30 -4.43
C VAL A 89 -25.57 -4.15 -4.48
N SER A 90 -25.04 -2.92 -4.39
CA SER A 90 -23.59 -2.69 -4.35
C SER A 90 -22.93 -3.29 -3.11
N GLU A 91 -23.60 -3.29 -1.96
CA GLU A 91 -23.13 -3.94 -0.73
C GLU A 91 -23.02 -5.47 -0.91
N THR A 92 -24.01 -6.08 -1.57
CA THR A 92 -23.98 -7.49 -1.93
C THR A 92 -22.86 -7.80 -2.92
N VAL A 93 -22.72 -7.00 -3.98
CA VAL A 93 -21.63 -7.16 -4.98
C VAL A 93 -20.26 -7.03 -4.32
N LEU A 94 -20.07 -6.06 -3.42
CA LEU A 94 -18.83 -5.91 -2.66
C LEU A 94 -18.49 -7.19 -1.89
N LEU A 95 -19.42 -7.71 -1.07
CA LEU A 95 -19.14 -8.89 -0.26
C LEU A 95 -18.90 -10.13 -1.13
N MET A 96 -19.62 -10.25 -2.25
CA MET A 96 -19.37 -11.31 -3.23
C MET A 96 -17.97 -11.22 -3.82
N LEU A 97 -17.47 -10.03 -4.15
CA LEU A 97 -16.11 -9.86 -4.69
C LEU A 97 -15.01 -10.06 -3.65
N VAL A 98 -15.27 -9.78 -2.37
CA VAL A 98 -14.39 -10.15 -1.27
C VAL A 98 -14.28 -11.68 -1.18
N ASN A 99 -15.41 -12.38 -1.20
CA ASN A 99 -15.42 -13.85 -1.21
C ASN A 99 -14.81 -14.43 -2.48
N LEU A 100 -15.01 -13.79 -3.64
CA LEU A 100 -14.39 -14.18 -4.90
C LEU A 100 -12.87 -14.11 -4.79
N ARG A 101 -12.34 -13.02 -4.23
CA ARG A 101 -10.90 -12.84 -4.00
C ARG A 101 -10.34 -13.95 -3.12
N TYR A 102 -11.04 -14.26 -2.03
CA TYR A 102 -10.68 -15.37 -1.14
C TYR A 102 -10.65 -16.72 -1.88
N CYS A 103 -11.70 -17.05 -2.64
CA CYS A 103 -11.78 -18.28 -3.41
C CYS A 103 -10.67 -18.36 -4.47
N CYS A 104 -10.32 -17.25 -5.12
CA CYS A 104 -9.22 -17.22 -6.09
C CYS A 104 -7.88 -17.56 -5.44
N TYR A 105 -7.59 -17.01 -4.25
CA TYR A 105 -6.33 -17.31 -3.55
C TYR A 105 -6.27 -18.75 -3.04
N GLN A 106 -7.38 -19.28 -2.50
CA GLN A 106 -7.44 -20.69 -2.08
C GLN A 106 -7.24 -21.67 -3.23
N VAL A 107 -7.86 -21.43 -4.40
CA VAL A 107 -7.67 -22.31 -5.57
C VAL A 107 -6.22 -22.28 -6.06
N GLU A 108 -5.57 -21.11 -6.00
CA GLU A 108 -4.14 -20.99 -6.32
C GLU A 108 -3.24 -21.78 -5.36
N ASP A 109 -3.60 -21.86 -4.08
CA ASP A 109 -2.86 -22.65 -3.09
C ASP A 109 -3.09 -24.16 -3.25
N GLN A 110 -4.33 -24.62 -3.45
CA GLN A 110 -4.64 -26.04 -3.71
C GLN A 110 -3.92 -26.57 -4.95
N SER A 111 -3.89 -25.79 -6.04
CA SER A 111 -3.15 -26.16 -7.25
C SER A 111 -1.63 -26.30 -7.05
N CYS A 112 -1.08 -25.74 -5.97
CA CYS A 112 0.32 -25.87 -5.60
C CYS A 112 0.60 -27.19 -4.86
N GLU A 113 -0.36 -27.66 -4.04
CA GLU A 113 -0.26 -28.91 -3.27
C GLU A 113 -0.44 -30.14 -4.18
N ASP A 114 -1.41 -30.11 -5.09
CA ASP A 114 -1.69 -31.22 -6.02
C ASP A 114 -0.51 -31.49 -6.97
N GLN A 115 0.17 -30.42 -7.46
CA GLN A 115 1.35 -30.55 -8.32
C GLN A 115 2.56 -31.14 -7.56
N ALA A 116 2.72 -30.81 -6.28
CA ALA A 116 3.80 -31.36 -5.46
C ALA A 116 3.58 -32.85 -5.12
N ALA A 117 2.32 -33.29 -5.00
CA ALA A 117 1.98 -34.68 -4.75
C ALA A 117 2.24 -35.56 -5.99
N ASP A 118 1.90 -35.09 -7.19
CA ASP A 118 2.06 -35.85 -8.44
C ASP A 118 3.55 -36.05 -8.81
N GLU A 119 4.40 -35.05 -8.58
CA GLU A 119 5.86 -35.17 -8.76
C GLU A 119 6.51 -36.13 -7.75
N SER A 120 5.97 -36.21 -6.52
CA SER A 120 6.46 -37.16 -5.51
C SER A 120 6.18 -38.62 -5.87
N LEU A 121 5.10 -38.87 -6.60
CA LEU A 121 4.75 -40.19 -7.13
C LEU A 121 5.55 -40.53 -8.40
N ALA A 122 5.88 -39.53 -9.22
CA ALA A 122 6.66 -39.71 -10.45
C ALA A 122 8.15 -39.98 -10.17
N ASN A 123 8.74 -39.39 -9.13
CA ASN A 123 10.15 -39.60 -8.76
C ASN A 123 10.42 -40.94 -8.02
N GLY A 124 9.41 -41.79 -7.84
CA GLY A 124 9.52 -43.08 -7.14
C GLY A 124 9.62 -44.33 -8.03
N ILE A 125 9.56 -44.22 -9.36
CA ILE A 125 9.56 -45.40 -10.25
C ILE A 125 10.58 -45.23 -11.38
N ASP A 126 11.84 -45.53 -11.09
CA ASP A 126 12.83 -45.96 -12.07
C ASP A 126 13.02 -47.48 -11.94
N SER A 127 12.27 -48.28 -12.70
CA SER A 127 12.75 -49.58 -13.15
C SER A 127 11.98 -50.09 -14.37
N LYS A 128 12.75 -50.32 -15.44
CA LYS A 128 12.38 -51.04 -16.66
C LYS A 128 11.67 -52.36 -16.35
N LEU A 129 10.55 -52.61 -17.03
CA LEU A 129 9.92 -53.89 -17.48
C LEU A 129 8.42 -53.57 -17.69
N SER A 130 7.73 -53.83 -18.80
CA SER A 130 7.89 -54.80 -19.88
C SER A 130 6.98 -54.43 -21.06
N LEU A 131 7.41 -54.84 -22.26
CA LEU A 131 6.65 -54.83 -23.51
C LEU A 131 5.30 -55.57 -23.44
N ALA A 132 4.42 -55.12 -24.36
CA ALA A 132 3.36 -55.86 -25.06
C ALA A 132 2.04 -56.15 -24.34
N GLN A 133 0.96 -55.53 -24.83
CA GLN A 133 -0.04 -56.27 -25.61
C GLN A 133 -0.85 -55.34 -26.52
N ARG A 134 -0.72 -55.53 -27.83
CA ARG A 134 -1.68 -55.05 -28.83
C ARG A 134 -3.01 -55.74 -28.59
N THR A 135 -4.11 -55.01 -28.68
CA THR A 135 -5.38 -55.59 -29.12
C THR A 135 -6.00 -54.66 -30.14
N ILE A 136 -6.02 -55.17 -31.37
CA ILE A 136 -6.73 -54.60 -32.52
C ILE A 136 -8.21 -54.94 -32.35
N GLY A 137 -9.08 -53.94 -32.49
CA GLY A 137 -10.52 -54.10 -32.62
C GLY A 137 -11.08 -52.97 -33.48
N ASN A 138 -11.37 -53.26 -34.75
CA ASN A 138 -12.04 -52.40 -35.72
C ASN A 138 -13.51 -52.12 -35.31
N GLY A 139 -14.03 -50.93 -35.65
CA GLY A 139 -15.46 -50.73 -35.88
C GLY A 139 -16.04 -49.34 -35.63
N SER A 140 -16.07 -48.51 -36.69
CA SER A 140 -17.12 -47.53 -37.09
C SER A 140 -17.60 -46.38 -36.16
N ASP A 141 -17.40 -45.16 -36.69
CA ASP A 141 -18.30 -43.99 -36.78
C ASP A 141 -19.00 -43.40 -35.54
N GLY A 142 -18.77 -42.09 -35.35
CA GLY A 142 -19.80 -41.17 -34.87
C GLY A 142 -19.37 -40.10 -33.85
N GLY A 143 -18.83 -38.97 -34.35
CA GLY A 143 -19.18 -37.62 -33.88
C GLY A 143 -18.76 -37.13 -32.48
N GLY A 144 -17.98 -36.04 -32.45
CA GLY A 144 -18.14 -34.98 -31.45
C GLY A 144 -17.26 -35.02 -30.19
N GLY A 145 -15.94 -35.08 -30.35
CA GLY A 145 -14.97 -34.88 -29.26
C GLY A 145 -14.42 -33.45 -29.24
N GLY A 146 -15.05 -32.57 -28.47
CA GLY A 146 -14.56 -31.23 -28.14
C GLY A 146 -14.54 -31.02 -26.63
N GLY A 147 -13.86 -31.92 -25.90
CA GLY A 147 -13.58 -31.75 -24.48
C GLY A 147 -12.64 -30.56 -24.30
N ARG A 148 -13.23 -29.37 -24.07
CA ARG A 148 -12.49 -28.20 -23.62
C ARG A 148 -11.92 -28.50 -22.24
N GLU A 149 -10.59 -28.56 -22.16
CA GLU A 149 -9.88 -28.28 -20.93
C GLU A 149 -10.24 -26.85 -20.48
N ILE A 150 -11.11 -26.75 -19.47
CA ILE A 150 -11.45 -25.50 -18.78
C ILE A 150 -10.40 -25.30 -17.70
N GLY A 151 -9.24 -24.76 -18.06
CA GLY A 151 -8.17 -24.45 -17.13
C GLY A 151 -7.34 -23.30 -17.65
N GLY A 152 -7.72 -22.05 -17.32
CA GLY A 152 -6.92 -20.85 -17.62
C GLY A 152 -7.70 -19.74 -18.33
N GLY A 153 -8.26 -20.02 -19.51
CA GLY A 153 -8.82 -18.97 -20.39
C GLY A 153 -10.16 -18.34 -19.98
N GLY A 154 -11.00 -19.03 -19.19
CA GLY A 154 -12.33 -18.51 -18.81
C GLY A 154 -12.32 -17.49 -17.67
N ASN A 155 -11.28 -17.50 -16.84
CA ASN A 155 -11.23 -16.64 -15.66
C ASN A 155 -10.92 -15.18 -16.03
N SER A 156 -10.13 -14.96 -17.07
CA SER A 156 -9.76 -13.63 -17.55
C SER A 156 -10.93 -12.90 -18.22
N SER A 157 -11.79 -13.61 -18.97
CA SER A 157 -12.97 -13.03 -19.60
C SER A 157 -14.02 -12.58 -18.58
N ASN A 158 -14.26 -13.38 -17.55
CA ASN A 158 -15.25 -13.06 -16.51
C ASN A 158 -14.80 -11.86 -15.68
N LEU A 159 -13.51 -11.83 -15.28
CA LEU A 159 -12.95 -10.68 -14.57
C LEU A 159 -12.96 -9.41 -15.43
N ARG A 160 -12.65 -9.52 -16.74
CA ARG A 160 -12.76 -8.41 -17.69
C ARG A 160 -14.17 -7.85 -17.73
N PHE A 161 -15.17 -8.73 -17.80
CA PHE A 161 -16.57 -8.35 -17.82
C PHE A 161 -16.97 -7.62 -16.52
N ILE A 162 -16.69 -8.23 -15.36
CA ILE A 162 -17.00 -7.66 -14.05
C ILE A 162 -16.34 -6.28 -13.88
N LEU A 163 -15.04 -6.18 -14.20
CA LEU A 163 -14.29 -4.93 -14.09
C LEU A 163 -14.90 -3.83 -14.97
N LYS A 164 -15.16 -4.12 -16.25
CA LYS A 164 -15.77 -3.16 -17.18
C LYS A 164 -17.10 -2.65 -16.63
N ASN A 165 -17.98 -3.56 -16.20
CA ASN A 165 -19.31 -3.19 -15.76
C ASN A 165 -19.32 -2.42 -14.44
N LEU A 166 -18.39 -2.74 -13.52
CA LEU A 166 -18.19 -1.98 -12.29
C LEU A 166 -17.74 -0.54 -12.57
N VAL A 167 -16.79 -0.37 -13.49
CA VAL A 167 -16.30 0.96 -13.86
C VAL A 167 -17.40 1.77 -14.54
N GLU A 168 -18.18 1.18 -15.44
CA GLU A 168 -19.37 1.81 -16.02
C GLU A 168 -20.37 2.22 -14.94
N TRP A 169 -20.60 1.37 -13.94
CA TRP A 169 -21.52 1.70 -12.84
C TRP A 169 -20.98 2.86 -11.99
N ILE A 170 -19.67 2.91 -11.71
CA ILE A 170 -19.03 4.06 -11.06
C ILE A 170 -19.30 5.34 -11.88
N MET A 171 -19.09 5.29 -13.20
CA MET A 171 -19.29 6.45 -14.08
C MET A 171 -20.73 6.96 -14.14
N ILE A 172 -21.71 6.04 -14.11
CA ILE A 172 -23.13 6.37 -14.20
C ILE A 172 -23.70 6.75 -12.83
N SER A 173 -23.11 6.23 -11.74
CA SER A 173 -23.51 6.59 -10.39
C SER A 173 -23.21 8.06 -10.14
N GLU A 174 -24.24 8.91 -10.20
CA GLU A 174 -24.13 10.30 -9.76
C GLU A 174 -23.69 10.34 -8.29
N VAL A 175 -23.00 11.40 -7.88
CA VAL A 175 -22.40 11.61 -6.53
C VAL A 175 -23.43 11.68 -5.39
N LYS A 176 -24.68 11.30 -5.64
CA LYS A 176 -25.83 11.39 -4.72
C LYS A 176 -25.67 10.55 -3.44
N SER A 177 -24.84 9.52 -3.42
CA SER A 177 -24.61 8.69 -2.22
C SER A 177 -23.16 8.26 -2.05
N GLN A 178 -22.55 8.72 -0.96
CA GLN A 178 -21.22 8.28 -0.53
C GLN A 178 -21.18 6.77 -0.22
N LYS A 179 -22.25 6.21 0.35
CA LYS A 179 -22.30 4.77 0.67
C LYS A 179 -22.24 3.90 -0.59
N LEU A 180 -22.94 4.31 -1.66
CA LEU A 180 -22.84 3.62 -2.95
C LEU A 180 -21.40 3.66 -3.49
N ARG A 181 -20.76 4.83 -3.47
CA ARG A 181 -19.40 5.03 -3.97
C ARG A 181 -18.37 4.22 -3.18
N ILE A 182 -18.49 4.19 -1.85
CA ILE A 182 -17.68 3.33 -0.96
C ILE A 182 -17.78 1.86 -1.37
N ASN A 183 -18.99 1.36 -1.60
CA ASN A 183 -19.19 -0.03 -1.99
C ASN A 183 -18.57 -0.32 -3.36
N LEU A 184 -18.76 0.57 -4.34
CA LEU A 184 -18.23 0.41 -5.70
C LEU A 184 -16.71 0.50 -5.77
N TYR A 185 -16.08 1.45 -5.06
CA TYR A 185 -14.62 1.55 -5.00
C TYR A 185 -14.01 0.36 -4.28
N SER A 186 -14.63 -0.12 -3.21
CA SER A 186 -14.20 -1.34 -2.52
C SER A 186 -14.34 -2.58 -3.42
N ALA A 187 -15.43 -2.69 -4.20
CA ALA A 187 -15.64 -3.75 -5.19
C ALA A 187 -14.56 -3.70 -6.28
N LEU A 188 -14.28 -2.51 -6.81
CA LEU A 188 -13.22 -2.27 -7.79
C LEU A 188 -11.85 -2.69 -7.24
N LEU A 189 -11.49 -2.28 -6.02
CA LEU A 189 -10.23 -2.65 -5.40
C LEU A 189 -10.09 -4.16 -5.23
N ASN A 190 -11.15 -4.87 -4.85
CA ASN A 190 -11.13 -6.33 -4.76
C ASN A 190 -10.87 -6.97 -6.14
N CYS A 191 -11.53 -6.49 -7.20
CA CYS A 191 -11.26 -6.94 -8.57
C CYS A 191 -9.81 -6.70 -9.01
N LEU A 192 -9.27 -5.52 -8.73
CA LEU A 192 -7.88 -5.19 -9.10
C LEU A 192 -6.86 -5.99 -8.29
N ARG A 193 -7.14 -6.29 -7.01
CA ARG A 193 -6.31 -7.19 -6.18
C ARG A 193 -6.33 -8.63 -6.68
N ILE A 194 -7.45 -9.11 -7.22
CA ILE A 194 -7.53 -10.40 -7.94
C ILE A 194 -6.62 -10.35 -9.18
N ALA A 195 -6.76 -9.33 -10.03
CA ALA A 195 -5.96 -9.20 -11.25
C ALA A 195 -4.44 -9.16 -10.98
N LYS A 196 -4.03 -8.54 -9.87
CA LYS A 196 -2.62 -8.46 -9.46
C LYS A 196 -2.11 -9.66 -8.67
N ARG A 197 -3.00 -10.55 -8.21
CA ARG A 197 -2.72 -11.58 -7.19
C ARG A 197 -2.09 -10.98 -5.92
N LEU A 198 -2.60 -9.84 -5.46
CA LEU A 198 -2.08 -9.15 -4.27
C LEU A 198 -2.68 -9.74 -2.98
N ARG A 199 -1.94 -10.61 -2.30
CA ARG A 199 -2.31 -11.16 -0.98
C ARG A 199 -2.17 -10.11 0.13
N THR A 200 -2.94 -10.23 1.21
CA THR A 200 -2.76 -9.39 2.41
C THR A 200 -1.53 -9.83 3.21
N ASP A 201 -0.95 -8.94 4.02
CA ASP A 201 0.29 -9.24 4.78
C ASP A 201 0.15 -10.48 5.67
N GLU A 202 -1.00 -10.66 6.33
CA GLU A 202 -1.34 -11.87 7.10
C GLU A 202 -1.35 -13.17 6.26
N GLN A 203 -1.70 -13.06 4.97
CA GLN A 203 -1.74 -14.19 4.03
C GLN A 203 -0.35 -14.48 3.44
N LEU A 204 0.53 -13.48 3.37
CA LEU A 204 1.93 -13.64 2.98
C LEU A 204 2.73 -14.32 4.10
N GLU A 205 2.50 -13.93 5.36
CA GLU A 205 3.19 -14.50 6.53
C GLU A 205 2.86 -15.99 6.76
N TYR A 206 1.57 -16.37 6.64
CA TYR A 206 1.12 -17.78 6.69
C TYR A 206 1.75 -18.63 5.57
N GLN A 207 2.01 -18.02 4.42
CA GLN A 207 2.57 -18.73 3.28
C GLN A 207 4.10 -18.78 3.29
N GLU A 208 4.79 -17.76 3.80
CA GLU A 208 6.24 -17.82 4.04
C GLU A 208 6.60 -18.93 5.03
N THR A 209 5.76 -19.17 6.05
CA THR A 209 5.93 -20.30 6.99
C THR A 209 5.70 -21.68 6.34
N LEU A 210 4.87 -21.77 5.29
CA LEU A 210 4.66 -23.01 4.52
C LEU A 210 5.72 -23.22 3.42
N LEU A 211 6.13 -22.14 2.74
CA LEU A 211 7.04 -22.17 1.57
C LEU A 211 8.50 -22.41 1.95
N SER A 212 8.89 -22.13 3.19
CA SER A 212 10.24 -22.32 3.72
C SER A 212 10.62 -23.79 3.96
N ARG A 213 9.70 -24.76 3.74
CA ARG A 213 9.95 -26.20 3.98
C ARG A 213 10.23 -27.06 2.76
N GLN A 214 10.20 -26.57 1.52
CA GLN A 214 10.36 -27.47 0.36
C GLN A 214 10.84 -26.78 -0.92
N GLU A 215 12.12 -26.91 -1.25
CA GLU A 215 12.72 -26.31 -2.45
C GLU A 215 13.44 -27.38 -3.27
N SER A 216 12.85 -27.81 -4.40
CA SER A 216 13.64 -28.36 -5.52
C SER A 216 12.93 -28.51 -6.89
N ALA A 217 11.65 -28.16 -7.07
CA ALA A 217 10.95 -28.30 -8.36
C ALA A 217 10.17 -27.06 -8.83
N ARG A 218 10.74 -25.85 -8.67
CA ARG A 218 9.99 -24.58 -8.75
C ARG A 218 10.18 -23.73 -10.01
N ILE A 219 11.07 -24.08 -10.94
CA ILE A 219 11.49 -23.13 -12.00
C ILE A 219 10.45 -23.04 -13.14
N SER A 220 9.88 -24.17 -13.59
CA SER A 220 8.94 -24.17 -14.74
C SER A 220 7.53 -23.67 -14.39
N SER A 221 7.00 -24.02 -13.22
CA SER A 221 5.65 -23.59 -12.77
C SER A 221 5.58 -22.10 -12.41
N MET A 222 6.70 -21.49 -12.04
CA MET A 222 6.79 -20.06 -11.73
C MET A 222 6.74 -19.17 -12.98
N GLU A 223 7.23 -19.65 -14.12
CA GLU A 223 7.22 -18.92 -15.39
C GLU A 223 5.81 -18.82 -16.00
N LEU A 224 5.07 -19.93 -16.08
CA LEU A 224 3.67 -19.93 -16.52
C LEU A 224 2.79 -19.02 -15.66
N ARG A 225 2.96 -19.06 -14.32
CA ARG A 225 2.19 -18.20 -13.40
C ARG A 225 2.55 -16.72 -13.52
N ARG A 226 3.76 -16.39 -13.98
CA ARG A 226 4.18 -15.00 -14.23
C ARG A 226 3.49 -14.44 -15.46
N ASP A 227 3.33 -15.23 -16.51
CA ASP A 227 2.67 -14.83 -17.76
C ASP A 227 1.17 -14.56 -17.55
N ASP A 228 0.45 -15.49 -16.89
CA ASP A 228 -0.96 -15.30 -16.52
C ASP A 228 -1.19 -14.02 -15.69
N ARG A 229 -0.30 -13.75 -14.73
CA ARG A 229 -0.37 -12.55 -13.88
C ARG A 229 -0.15 -11.28 -14.69
N GLN A 230 0.79 -11.30 -15.63
CA GLN A 230 1.04 -10.17 -16.52
C GLN A 230 -0.15 -9.95 -17.47
N GLN A 231 -0.74 -11.02 -17.99
CA GLN A 231 -1.93 -10.97 -18.84
C GLN A 231 -3.14 -10.36 -18.10
N LEU A 232 -3.41 -10.77 -16.86
CA LEU A 232 -4.50 -10.21 -16.05
C LEU A 232 -4.27 -8.74 -15.70
N LYS A 233 -3.03 -8.34 -15.38
CA LYS A 233 -2.67 -6.94 -15.17
C LYS A 233 -2.87 -6.09 -16.43
N ALA A 234 -2.43 -6.60 -17.58
CA ALA A 234 -2.59 -5.94 -18.88
C ALA A 234 -4.07 -5.80 -19.24
N MET A 235 -4.88 -6.84 -19.03
CA MET A 235 -6.32 -6.79 -19.22
C MET A 235 -6.98 -5.73 -18.33
N ALA A 236 -6.61 -5.67 -17.04
CA ALA A 236 -7.17 -4.69 -16.12
C ALA A 236 -6.78 -3.25 -16.53
N ALA A 237 -5.53 -3.04 -16.95
CA ALA A 237 -5.04 -1.77 -17.45
C ALA A 237 -5.77 -1.34 -18.74
N GLU A 238 -5.96 -2.26 -19.69
CA GLU A 238 -6.70 -2.02 -20.94
C GLU A 238 -8.14 -1.58 -20.65
N VAL A 239 -8.88 -2.32 -19.80
CA VAL A 239 -10.26 -2.00 -19.45
C VAL A 239 -10.36 -0.62 -18.81
N ILE A 240 -9.54 -0.33 -17.80
CA ILE A 240 -9.53 0.98 -17.14
C ILE A 240 -9.16 2.09 -18.13
N GLY A 241 -8.16 1.85 -18.98
CA GLY A 241 -7.70 2.78 -20.00
C GLY A 241 -8.79 3.20 -20.99
N THR A 242 -9.76 2.32 -21.29
CA THR A 242 -10.89 2.67 -22.18
C THR A 242 -11.78 3.78 -21.64
N PHE A 243 -11.88 3.95 -20.32
CA PHE A 243 -12.64 5.03 -19.69
C PHE A 243 -11.80 6.31 -19.55
N GLY A 244 -10.48 6.15 -19.45
CA GLY A 244 -9.50 7.22 -19.44
C GLY A 244 -9.77 8.28 -18.38
N GLU A 245 -9.55 9.54 -18.75
CA GLU A 245 -9.59 10.69 -17.85
C GLU A 245 -10.96 10.94 -17.21
N LYS A 246 -12.07 10.53 -17.83
CA LYS A 246 -13.41 10.70 -17.25
C LYS A 246 -13.56 9.91 -15.94
N LEU A 247 -13.00 8.70 -15.90
CA LEU A 247 -12.96 7.90 -14.68
C LEU A 247 -12.07 8.56 -13.63
N ILE A 248 -10.90 9.05 -14.04
CA ILE A 248 -9.97 9.73 -13.14
C ILE A 248 -10.63 10.95 -12.51
N ASP A 249 -11.30 11.79 -13.30
CA ASP A 249 -12.04 12.97 -12.82
C ASP A 249 -13.07 12.60 -11.74
N THR A 250 -13.83 11.54 -12.00
CA THR A 250 -14.86 11.02 -11.10
C THR A 250 -14.26 10.54 -9.77
N ILE A 251 -13.13 9.83 -9.80
CA ILE A 251 -12.46 9.34 -8.60
C ILE A 251 -11.73 10.47 -7.85
N CYS A 252 -11.07 11.39 -8.57
CA CYS A 252 -10.38 12.54 -7.98
C CYS A 252 -11.35 13.49 -7.28
N HIS A 253 -12.52 13.74 -7.87
CA HIS A 253 -13.57 14.52 -7.23
C HIS A 253 -13.94 13.93 -5.85
N ASP A 254 -14.12 12.61 -5.76
CA ASP A 254 -14.45 11.94 -4.50
C ASP A 254 -13.27 11.86 -3.53
N ALA A 255 -12.05 11.75 -4.04
CA ALA A 255 -10.83 11.80 -3.23
C ALA A 255 -10.66 13.16 -2.52
N VAL A 256 -11.14 14.26 -3.12
CA VAL A 256 -11.10 15.60 -2.53
C VAL A 256 -12.35 15.89 -1.68
N THR A 257 -13.54 15.61 -2.20
CA THR A 257 -14.81 16.06 -1.60
C THR A 257 -15.49 15.03 -0.69
N GLY A 258 -15.15 13.74 -0.82
CA GLY A 258 -15.84 12.65 -0.12
C GLY A 258 -15.69 12.68 1.40
N HIS A 259 -16.44 11.81 2.09
CA HIS A 259 -16.20 11.54 3.52
C HIS A 259 -14.96 10.65 3.68
N ASP A 260 -14.40 10.55 4.89
CA ASP A 260 -13.13 9.84 5.16
C ASP A 260 -13.01 8.48 4.48
N VAL A 261 -14.01 7.61 4.63
CA VAL A 261 -13.99 6.27 4.03
C VAL A 261 -14.03 6.32 2.50
N CYS A 262 -14.81 7.23 1.92
CA CYS A 262 -14.88 7.40 0.47
C CYS A 262 -13.57 7.96 -0.09
N ARG A 263 -12.99 8.97 0.57
CA ARG A 263 -11.69 9.54 0.20
C ARG A 263 -10.58 8.49 0.23
N MET A 264 -10.51 7.72 1.31
CA MET A 264 -9.55 6.63 1.49
C MET A 264 -9.63 5.64 0.33
N LEU A 265 -10.84 5.16 0.01
CA LEU A 265 -11.04 4.19 -1.07
C LEU A 265 -10.79 4.77 -2.46
N ALA A 266 -11.18 6.02 -2.70
CA ALA A 266 -10.93 6.71 -3.96
C ALA A 266 -9.42 6.88 -4.20
N LEU A 267 -8.66 7.31 -3.18
CA LEU A 267 -7.20 7.41 -3.23
C LEU A 267 -6.54 6.05 -3.45
N ALA A 268 -7.02 4.99 -2.78
CA ALA A 268 -6.55 3.63 -3.02
C ALA A 268 -6.86 3.13 -4.44
N CYS A 269 -7.98 3.55 -5.04
CA CYS A 269 -8.27 3.27 -6.46
C CYS A 269 -7.29 3.99 -7.38
N LEU A 270 -7.01 5.27 -7.14
CA LEU A 270 -6.02 6.04 -7.92
C LEU A 270 -4.61 5.43 -7.80
N ASP A 271 -4.25 5.00 -6.59
CA ASP A 271 -3.02 4.28 -6.30
C ASP A 271 -2.91 3.00 -7.14
N MET A 272 -3.95 2.16 -7.12
CA MET A 272 -3.96 0.92 -7.91
C MET A 272 -3.96 1.17 -9.42
N ILE A 273 -4.68 2.19 -9.89
CA ILE A 273 -4.74 2.58 -11.31
C ILE A 273 -3.37 3.08 -11.78
N SER A 274 -2.69 3.90 -10.97
CA SER A 274 -1.34 4.37 -11.25
C SER A 274 -0.35 3.22 -11.28
N GLU A 275 -0.49 2.21 -10.40
CA GLU A 275 0.40 1.05 -10.39
C GLU A 275 0.30 0.21 -11.65
N LEU A 276 -0.92 0.05 -12.16
CA LEU A 276 -1.20 -0.67 -13.39
C LEU A 276 -0.75 0.09 -14.63
N ASN A 277 -0.31 1.35 -14.49
CA ASN A 277 -0.08 2.27 -15.60
C ASN A 277 -1.27 2.32 -16.58
N ALA A 278 -2.49 2.21 -16.04
CA ALA A 278 -3.69 2.06 -16.85
C ALA A 278 -4.07 3.33 -17.61
N VAL A 279 -3.67 4.50 -17.09
CA VAL A 279 -3.85 5.80 -17.72
C VAL A 279 -2.50 6.53 -17.67
N SER A 280 -1.85 6.69 -18.82
CA SER A 280 -0.51 7.29 -18.91
C SER A 280 -0.50 8.77 -18.53
N THR A 281 -1.59 9.51 -18.78
CA THR A 281 -1.73 10.94 -18.46
C THR A 281 -2.20 11.21 -17.03
N LEU A 282 -2.31 10.17 -16.17
CA LEU A 282 -2.89 10.29 -14.83
C LEU A 282 -2.27 11.43 -14.01
N CYS A 283 -0.94 11.49 -13.91
CA CYS A 283 -0.24 12.48 -13.09
C CYS A 283 -0.48 13.91 -13.62
N ASP A 284 -0.37 14.11 -14.93
CA ASP A 284 -0.60 15.41 -15.58
C ASP A 284 -2.04 15.87 -15.43
N PHE A 285 -3.00 14.95 -15.55
CA PHE A 285 -4.43 15.25 -15.38
C PHE A 285 -4.73 15.68 -13.93
N VAL A 286 -4.23 14.93 -12.94
CA VAL A 286 -4.44 15.24 -11.51
C VAL A 286 -3.84 16.59 -11.13
N ALA A 287 -2.67 16.94 -11.68
CA ALA A 287 -2.04 18.23 -11.44
C ALA A 287 -2.75 19.38 -12.18
N SER A 288 -2.96 19.25 -13.50
CA SER A 288 -3.54 20.32 -14.34
C SER A 288 -4.97 20.70 -13.96
N ARG A 289 -5.76 19.76 -13.43
CA ARG A 289 -7.12 20.01 -12.92
C ARG A 289 -7.14 20.60 -11.50
N GLY A 290 -5.99 20.76 -10.85
CA GLY A 290 -5.88 21.29 -9.49
C GLY A 290 -6.22 20.29 -8.39
N TYR A 291 -6.48 19.01 -8.72
CA TYR A 291 -6.75 17.98 -7.72
C TYR A 291 -5.54 17.75 -6.81
N LEU A 292 -4.32 17.74 -7.36
CA LEU A 292 -3.10 17.60 -6.56
C LEU A 292 -3.01 18.69 -5.49
N LYS A 293 -3.22 19.96 -5.88
CA LYS A 293 -3.20 21.10 -4.98
C LYS A 293 -4.24 20.95 -3.87
N HIS A 294 -5.47 20.58 -4.20
CA HIS A 294 -6.51 20.33 -3.20
C HIS A 294 -6.19 19.16 -2.27
N MET A 295 -5.54 18.09 -2.75
CA MET A 295 -5.08 16.98 -1.92
C MET A 295 -4.01 17.44 -0.93
N LEU A 296 -3.08 18.29 -1.35
CA LEU A 296 -2.03 18.87 -0.51
C LEU A 296 -2.59 19.87 0.51
N ASP A 297 -3.50 20.77 0.10
CA ASP A 297 -4.21 21.67 1.02
C ASP A 297 -5.01 20.89 2.09
N SER A 298 -5.59 19.75 1.70
CA SER A 298 -6.29 18.86 2.63
C SER A 298 -5.33 18.10 3.54
N LEU A 299 -4.10 17.83 3.09
CA LEU A 299 -3.07 17.17 3.89
C LEU A 299 -2.58 18.11 5.00
N ASP A 300 -2.30 19.37 4.66
CA ASP A 300 -1.90 20.41 5.62
C ASP A 300 -2.94 20.54 6.75
N LYS A 301 -4.22 20.68 6.38
CA LYS A 301 -5.34 20.75 7.33
C LYS A 301 -5.53 19.51 8.19
N SER A 302 -5.02 18.35 7.76
CA SER A 302 -5.15 17.11 8.53
C SER A 302 -4.18 17.01 9.71
N SER A 303 -3.20 17.92 9.83
CA SER A 303 -2.20 17.88 10.89
C SER A 303 -2.81 17.81 12.30
N GLU A 304 -3.85 18.61 12.59
CA GLU A 304 -4.47 18.63 13.92
C GLU A 304 -5.17 17.31 14.26
N ALA A 305 -5.89 16.73 13.29
CA ALA A 305 -6.55 15.44 13.46
C ALA A 305 -5.54 14.29 13.67
N LEU A 306 -4.38 14.36 13.00
CA LEU A 306 -3.29 13.40 13.20
C LEU A 306 -2.61 13.57 14.57
N CYS A 307 -2.44 14.79 15.06
CA CYS A 307 -2.00 15.02 16.45
C CYS A 307 -2.98 14.40 17.46
N GLY A 308 -4.29 14.49 17.20
CA GLY A 308 -5.33 13.84 18.02
C GLY A 308 -5.19 12.31 18.07
N ILE A 309 -4.69 11.68 17.00
CA ILE A 309 -4.44 10.23 16.97
C ILE A 309 -3.28 9.81 17.88
N LEU A 310 -2.35 10.72 18.21
CA LEU A 310 -1.22 10.41 19.10
C LEU A 310 -1.57 10.52 20.59
N GLN A 311 -2.81 10.91 20.94
CA GLN A 311 -3.28 10.90 22.32
C GLN A 311 -3.43 9.45 22.84
N PRO A 312 -3.28 9.17 24.16
CA PRO A 312 -3.37 7.82 24.70
C PRO A 312 -4.61 7.03 24.25
N VAL A 313 -5.76 7.69 24.20
CA VAL A 313 -7.01 7.14 23.66
C VAL A 313 -7.56 8.10 22.60
N PRO A 314 -7.39 7.80 21.30
CA PRO A 314 -7.94 8.64 20.23
C PRO A 314 -9.43 8.35 20.01
N ASP A 315 -10.18 9.36 19.53
CA ASP A 315 -11.61 9.21 19.22
C ASP A 315 -11.87 8.16 18.13
N HIS A 316 -11.07 8.21 17.05
CA HIS A 316 -11.10 7.24 15.96
C HIS A 316 -9.84 7.33 15.08
N LEU A 317 -9.51 6.26 14.36
CA LEU A 317 -8.33 6.19 13.49
C LEU A 317 -8.59 6.60 12.02
N ARG A 318 -9.79 7.08 11.67
CA ARG A 318 -10.14 7.43 10.28
C ARG A 318 -9.17 8.43 9.61
N PRO A 319 -8.71 9.51 10.28
CA PRO A 319 -7.77 10.45 9.67
C PRO A 319 -6.44 9.80 9.32
N LEU A 320 -5.99 8.81 10.10
CA LEU A 320 -4.78 8.05 9.83
C LEU A 320 -4.89 7.29 8.51
N TYR A 321 -5.99 6.55 8.32
CA TYR A 321 -6.17 5.76 7.09
C TYR A 321 -6.33 6.62 5.83
N VAL A 322 -6.95 7.80 5.96
CA VAL A 322 -7.02 8.78 4.87
C VAL A 322 -5.62 9.34 4.56
N TYR A 323 -4.83 9.64 5.60
CA TYR A 323 -3.44 10.07 5.45
C TYR A 323 -2.61 9.00 4.75
N GLU A 324 -2.63 7.75 5.22
CA GLU A 324 -1.90 6.64 4.62
C GLU A 324 -2.26 6.44 3.15
N SER A 325 -3.55 6.45 2.80
CA SER A 325 -4.00 6.30 1.41
C SER A 325 -3.55 7.47 0.53
N ARG A 326 -3.54 8.69 1.08
CA ARG A 326 -3.06 9.88 0.36
C ARG A 326 -1.56 9.79 0.12
N MET A 327 -0.79 9.48 1.15
CA MET A 327 0.67 9.36 1.06
C MET A 327 1.10 8.19 0.17
N ALA A 328 0.37 7.09 0.16
CA ALA A 328 0.58 5.98 -0.76
C ALA A 328 0.45 6.45 -2.22
N PHE A 329 -0.66 7.13 -2.55
CA PHE A 329 -0.88 7.65 -3.90
C PHE A 329 0.18 8.70 -4.31
N LEU A 330 0.52 9.64 -3.42
CA LEU A 330 1.56 10.64 -3.69
C LEU A 330 2.94 9.98 -3.89
N THR A 331 3.30 9.01 -3.06
CA THR A 331 4.54 8.23 -3.20
C THR A 331 4.55 7.48 -4.52
N ARG A 332 3.40 6.96 -4.96
CA ARG A 332 3.28 6.30 -6.25
C ARG A 332 3.44 7.26 -7.43
N MET A 333 2.86 8.45 -7.36
CA MET A 333 3.12 9.50 -8.35
C MET A 333 4.61 9.85 -8.41
N ALA A 334 5.30 9.91 -7.26
CA ALA A 334 6.73 10.20 -7.16
C ALA A 334 7.63 9.12 -7.79
N ASN A 335 7.15 7.89 -8.00
CA ASN A 335 7.88 6.85 -8.73
C ASN A 335 7.92 7.08 -10.26
N SER A 336 7.26 8.13 -10.76
CA SER A 336 7.35 8.57 -12.16
C SER A 336 8.09 9.90 -12.25
N ASN A 337 8.93 10.08 -13.27
CA ASN A 337 9.73 11.31 -13.40
C ASN A 337 8.85 12.57 -13.54
N VAL A 338 7.74 12.44 -14.27
CA VAL A 338 6.74 13.51 -14.42
C VAL A 338 6.07 13.81 -13.08
N GLY A 339 5.55 12.79 -12.38
CA GLY A 339 4.89 12.96 -11.09
C GLY A 339 5.80 13.53 -10.01
N ALA A 340 7.06 13.08 -9.91
CA ALA A 340 8.03 13.63 -8.98
C ALA A 340 8.30 15.13 -9.20
N ARG A 341 8.41 15.58 -10.47
CA ARG A 341 8.56 17.00 -10.80
C ARG A 341 7.32 17.82 -10.46
N LEU A 342 6.13 17.29 -10.73
CA LEU A 342 4.86 17.94 -10.39
C LEU A 342 4.70 18.11 -8.87
N LEU A 343 5.06 17.09 -8.08
CA LEU A 343 5.02 17.14 -6.62
C LEU A 343 5.97 18.21 -6.04
N LEU A 344 7.17 18.34 -6.61
CA LEU A 344 8.11 19.40 -6.22
C LEU A 344 7.61 20.79 -6.63
N ALA A 345 6.98 20.91 -7.81
CA ALA A 345 6.43 22.18 -8.30
C ALA A 345 5.28 22.68 -7.41
N GLU A 346 4.40 21.77 -6.96
CA GLU A 346 3.29 22.08 -6.03
C GLU A 346 3.72 22.12 -4.55
N ARG A 347 5.03 22.07 -4.26
CA ARG A 347 5.61 22.17 -2.90
C ARG A 347 5.08 21.13 -1.91
N ALA A 348 4.89 19.89 -2.37
CA ALA A 348 4.40 18.81 -1.50
C ALA A 348 5.25 18.63 -0.23
N LEU A 349 6.58 18.75 -0.33
CA LEU A 349 7.48 18.65 0.82
C LEU A 349 7.38 19.86 1.76
N GLY A 350 7.08 21.05 1.22
CA GLY A 350 6.81 22.24 2.05
C GLY A 350 5.52 22.11 2.86
N VAL A 351 4.51 21.39 2.36
CA VAL A 351 3.33 21.04 3.15
C VAL A 351 3.71 20.13 4.31
N LEU A 352 4.53 19.10 4.06
CA LEU A 352 5.00 18.21 5.14
C LEU A 352 5.80 18.98 6.20
N SER A 353 6.66 19.92 5.79
CA SER A 353 7.44 20.77 6.71
C SER A 353 6.57 21.59 7.68
N ASN A 354 5.33 21.90 7.32
CA ASN A 354 4.42 22.69 8.16
C ASN A 354 3.59 21.83 9.12
N MET A 355 3.62 20.51 8.99
CA MET A 355 2.81 19.61 9.80
C MET A 355 3.47 19.34 11.16
N ARG A 356 2.87 19.84 12.23
CA ARG A 356 3.37 19.68 13.62
C ARG A 356 3.32 18.26 14.15
N VAL A 357 2.65 17.33 13.45
CA VAL A 357 2.50 15.95 13.92
C VAL A 357 3.84 15.23 14.03
N TYR A 358 4.82 15.59 13.19
CA TYR A 358 6.14 14.97 13.21
C TYR A 358 6.98 15.37 14.43
N ASP A 359 6.66 16.49 15.08
CA ASP A 359 7.34 16.96 16.29
C ASP A 359 6.86 16.25 17.55
N LEU A 360 5.76 15.49 17.47
CA LEU A 360 5.16 14.76 18.60
C LEU A 360 5.74 13.36 18.77
N GLN A 361 7.04 13.20 18.53
CA GLN A 361 7.71 11.92 18.67
C GLN A 361 7.53 11.38 20.10
N PRO A 362 7.03 10.14 20.26
CA PRO A 362 6.94 9.50 21.57
C PRO A 362 8.31 9.34 22.23
N ASP A 363 8.33 9.27 23.57
CA ASP A 363 9.57 8.99 24.30
C ASP A 363 10.08 7.58 23.98
N LEU A 364 11.14 7.53 23.19
CA LEU A 364 11.81 6.31 22.73
C LEU A 364 12.21 5.40 23.89
N LYS A 365 12.66 5.95 25.02
CA LYS A 365 13.07 5.14 26.18
C LYS A 365 11.86 4.55 26.89
N ALA A 366 10.78 5.31 27.00
CA ALA A 366 9.53 4.82 27.58
C ALA A 366 8.90 3.72 26.71
N SER A 367 9.03 3.84 25.38
CA SER A 367 8.58 2.81 24.44
C SER A 367 9.33 1.49 24.62
N GLU A 368 10.66 1.53 24.75
CA GLU A 368 11.48 0.35 25.00
C GLU A 368 11.10 -0.38 26.30
N LEU A 369 10.72 0.36 27.34
CA LEU A 369 10.28 -0.20 28.62
C LEU A 369 8.91 -0.88 28.54
N LYS A 370 8.02 -0.42 27.66
CA LYS A 370 6.65 -0.93 27.49
C LYS A 370 6.54 -2.06 26.45
N ARG A 371 7.67 -2.48 25.86
CA ARG A 371 7.73 -3.51 24.81
C ARG A 371 7.06 -4.84 25.19
N ASN A 372 6.98 -5.15 26.48
CA ASN A 372 6.45 -6.41 26.99
C ASN A 372 4.98 -6.32 27.48
N GLU A 373 4.30 -5.18 27.26
CA GLU A 373 2.89 -5.05 27.61
C GLU A 373 1.99 -5.81 26.62
N PRO A 374 0.91 -6.46 27.08
CA PRO A 374 0.01 -7.20 26.21
C PRO A 374 -0.65 -6.29 25.18
N GLN A 375 -0.76 -6.80 23.95
CA GLN A 375 -1.39 -6.13 22.82
C GLN A 375 -2.82 -5.69 23.19
N THR A 376 -3.05 -4.38 23.17
CA THR A 376 -4.37 -3.78 23.38
C THR A 376 -5.11 -3.68 22.04
N PHE A 377 -6.44 -3.64 22.04
CA PHE A 377 -7.24 -3.46 20.81
C PHE A 377 -6.84 -2.23 19.96
N LEU A 378 -6.27 -1.21 20.60
CA LEU A 378 -5.73 -0.04 19.92
C LEU A 378 -4.23 -0.22 19.66
N PRO A 379 -3.75 0.08 18.43
CA PRO A 379 -2.33 0.13 18.16
C PRO A 379 -1.62 1.10 19.11
N PRO A 380 -0.44 0.74 19.64
CA PRO A 380 0.34 1.59 20.53
C PRO A 380 0.73 2.91 19.84
N ILE A 381 0.97 3.93 20.64
CA ILE A 381 1.27 5.29 20.15
C ILE A 381 2.47 5.26 19.19
N ASP A 382 3.47 4.44 19.46
CA ASP A 382 4.67 4.29 18.62
C ASP A 382 4.37 3.71 17.24
N GLU A 383 3.43 2.75 17.14
CA GLU A 383 2.97 2.24 15.84
C GLU A 383 2.20 3.30 15.08
N ARG A 384 1.33 4.05 15.75
CA ARG A 384 0.56 5.12 15.12
C ARG A 384 1.46 6.26 14.63
N PHE A 385 2.47 6.64 15.40
CA PHE A 385 3.48 7.61 14.98
C PHE A 385 4.29 7.10 13.78
N ARG A 386 4.68 5.81 13.78
CA ARG A 386 5.34 5.17 12.62
C ARG A 386 4.47 5.19 11.35
N SER A 387 3.19 4.87 11.47
CA SER A 387 2.21 4.97 10.38
C SER A 387 2.05 6.40 9.84
N ILE A 388 2.43 7.42 10.61
CA ILE A 388 2.43 8.82 10.15
C ILE A 388 3.78 9.19 9.55
N LEU A 389 4.90 8.90 10.22
CA LEU A 389 6.22 9.34 9.79
C LEU A 389 6.74 8.57 8.56
N LEU A 390 6.57 7.24 8.50
CA LEU A 390 7.15 6.43 7.44
C LEU A 390 6.60 6.77 6.04
N PRO A 391 5.28 7.03 5.85
CA PRO A 391 4.78 7.47 4.54
C PRO A 391 5.36 8.81 4.07
N ALA A 392 5.64 9.76 4.98
CA ALA A 392 6.31 11.01 4.66
C ALA A 392 7.75 10.78 4.18
N LEU A 393 8.51 9.97 4.91
CA LEU A 393 9.88 9.62 4.55
C LEU A 393 9.95 8.81 3.25
N ALA A 394 8.99 7.91 3.01
CA ALA A 394 8.89 7.13 1.78
C ALA A 394 8.61 8.03 0.55
N LEU A 395 7.79 9.08 0.71
CA LEU A 395 7.60 10.08 -0.34
C LEU A 395 8.90 10.81 -0.66
N CYS A 396 9.65 11.25 0.36
CA CYS A 396 10.98 11.85 0.17
C CYS A 396 11.93 10.91 -0.57
N ASP A 397 12.00 9.64 -0.14
CA ASP A 397 12.87 8.64 -0.76
C ASP A 397 12.48 8.37 -2.22
N ALA A 398 11.20 8.25 -2.52
CA ALA A 398 10.69 8.09 -3.89
C ALA A 398 11.07 9.27 -4.80
N ILE A 399 10.96 10.51 -4.31
CA ILE A 399 11.36 11.70 -5.07
C ILE A 399 12.87 11.67 -5.37
N VAL A 400 13.71 11.39 -4.37
CA VAL A 400 15.17 11.37 -4.54
C VAL A 400 15.61 10.17 -5.41
N ASN A 401 14.93 9.02 -5.29
CA ASN A 401 15.16 7.85 -6.16
C ASN A 401 14.87 8.16 -7.63
N THR A 402 13.74 8.81 -7.91
CA THR A 402 13.29 9.06 -9.28
C THR A 402 14.05 10.19 -9.97
N LEU A 403 14.38 11.26 -9.24
CA LEU A 403 15.06 12.43 -9.79
C LEU A 403 16.59 12.35 -9.68
N GLY A 404 17.09 11.45 -8.83
CA GLY A 404 18.50 11.28 -8.53
C GLY A 404 19.03 12.27 -7.48
N SER A 405 20.11 11.88 -6.80
CA SER A 405 20.78 12.70 -5.77
C SER A 405 21.48 13.97 -6.30
N ARG A 406 21.57 14.13 -7.62
CA ARG A 406 22.10 15.34 -8.27
C ARG A 406 21.06 16.43 -8.47
N ASN A 407 19.79 16.14 -8.20
CA ASN A 407 18.76 17.17 -8.30
C ASN A 407 18.78 18.03 -7.03
N ASN A 408 19.50 19.14 -7.09
CA ASN A 408 19.71 20.03 -5.95
C ASN A 408 18.38 20.58 -5.39
N SER A 409 17.37 20.82 -6.23
CA SER A 409 16.05 21.26 -5.77
C SER A 409 15.33 20.19 -4.94
N ALA A 410 15.38 18.93 -5.40
CA ALA A 410 14.80 17.80 -4.65
C ALA A 410 15.54 17.58 -3.33
N ALA A 411 16.88 17.59 -3.37
CA ALA A 411 17.72 17.41 -2.19
C ALA A 411 17.47 18.51 -1.13
N LEU A 412 17.43 19.78 -1.55
CA LEU A 412 17.20 20.91 -0.66
C LEU A 412 15.80 20.89 -0.04
N GLN A 413 14.76 20.55 -0.81
CA GLN A 413 13.41 20.46 -0.25
C GLN A 413 13.26 19.31 0.75
N VAL A 414 13.89 18.16 0.51
CA VAL A 414 13.92 17.06 1.49
C VAL A 414 14.70 17.46 2.74
N LEU A 415 15.85 18.13 2.56
CA LEU A 415 16.66 18.61 3.68
C LEU A 415 15.89 19.62 4.54
N ASN A 416 15.18 20.55 3.92
CA ASN A 416 14.31 21.51 4.59
C ASN A 416 13.17 20.84 5.37
N PHE A 417 12.57 19.77 4.85
CA PHE A 417 11.60 18.97 5.60
C PHE A 417 12.22 18.30 6.83
N LEU A 418 13.37 17.63 6.67
CA LEU A 418 14.03 16.97 7.79
C LEU A 418 14.50 17.98 8.86
N PHE A 419 14.95 19.17 8.45
CA PHE A 419 15.33 20.22 9.39
C PHE A 419 14.14 20.96 10.01
N ALA A 420 13.00 21.07 9.33
CA ALA A 420 11.78 21.60 9.96
C ALA A 420 11.42 20.81 11.22
N HIS A 421 11.68 19.49 11.23
CA HIS A 421 11.44 18.57 12.33
C HIS A 421 12.75 18.04 12.94
N PHE A 422 13.74 18.92 13.09
CA PHE A 422 15.08 18.51 13.53
C PHE A 422 15.09 17.89 14.94
N ASP A 423 14.23 18.33 15.86
CA ASP A 423 14.19 17.78 17.22
C ASP A 423 13.87 16.28 17.23
N MET A 424 12.94 15.85 16.37
CA MET A 424 12.60 14.44 16.15
C MET A 424 13.80 13.66 15.58
N VAL A 425 14.46 14.23 14.56
CA VAL A 425 15.67 13.65 13.98
C VAL A 425 16.78 13.52 15.03
N GLU A 426 17.00 14.58 15.82
CA GLU A 426 18.04 14.65 16.84
C GLU A 426 17.78 13.60 17.93
N ALA A 427 16.53 13.46 18.38
CA ALA A 427 16.13 12.45 19.34
C ALA A 427 16.40 11.03 18.81
N MET A 428 16.00 10.72 17.57
CA MET A 428 16.27 9.44 16.91
C MET A 428 17.76 9.12 16.79
N LEU A 429 18.59 10.07 16.36
CA LEU A 429 20.04 9.86 16.20
C LEU A 429 20.75 9.75 17.56
N ARG A 430 20.28 10.47 18.58
CA ARG A 430 20.89 10.45 19.92
C ARG A 430 20.67 9.11 20.62
N THR A 431 19.49 8.52 20.48
CA THR A 431 19.10 7.21 21.04
C THR A 431 19.48 6.03 20.15
N ALA A 432 20.02 6.29 18.96
CA ALA A 432 20.47 5.27 18.02
C ALA A 432 21.39 4.24 18.69
N THR A 433 20.93 3.00 18.76
CA THR A 433 21.71 1.83 19.16
C THR A 433 21.30 0.64 18.28
N PRO A 434 22.18 -0.35 18.06
CA PRO A 434 21.83 -1.57 17.32
C PRO A 434 20.73 -2.42 17.98
N PHE A 435 20.36 -2.13 19.22
CA PHE A 435 19.47 -2.95 20.05
C PHE A 435 18.07 -2.35 20.26
N MET A 436 17.77 -1.21 19.62
CA MET A 436 16.44 -0.62 19.65
C MET A 436 15.39 -1.50 18.97
N ASP A 437 14.11 -1.22 19.21
CA ASP A 437 13.01 -1.93 18.56
C ASP A 437 13.10 -1.89 17.02
N LEU A 438 12.58 -2.95 16.36
CA LEU A 438 12.61 -3.09 14.90
C LEU A 438 11.99 -1.88 14.20
N GLY A 439 10.90 -1.31 14.74
CA GLY A 439 10.25 -0.13 14.19
C GLY A 439 11.12 1.14 14.28
N HIS A 440 11.96 1.26 15.31
CA HIS A 440 12.90 2.37 15.44
C HIS A 440 14.11 2.20 14.52
N LEU A 441 14.60 0.97 14.34
CA LEU A 441 15.64 0.67 13.35
C LEU A 441 15.19 1.01 11.93
N GLN A 442 13.95 0.69 11.58
CA GLN A 442 13.39 1.04 10.28
C GLN A 442 13.37 2.56 10.04
N GLN A 443 12.91 3.35 11.03
CA GLN A 443 12.91 4.81 10.93
C GLN A 443 14.32 5.36 10.78
N LEU A 444 15.26 4.90 11.61
CA LEU A 444 16.66 5.32 11.57
C LEU A 444 17.33 4.97 10.25
N ALA A 445 17.03 3.81 9.66
CA ALA A 445 17.52 3.41 8.36
C ALA A 445 17.08 4.38 7.27
N VAL A 446 15.81 4.76 7.22
CA VAL A 446 15.30 5.69 6.20
C VAL A 446 15.84 7.11 6.43
N ILE A 447 15.86 7.61 7.66
CA ILE A 447 16.38 8.94 8.00
C ILE A 447 17.87 9.05 7.62
N SER A 448 18.69 8.07 8.01
CA SER A 448 20.12 8.05 7.67
C SER A 448 20.35 7.96 6.16
N ASN A 449 19.55 7.18 5.43
CA ASN A 449 19.61 7.10 3.96
C ASN A 449 19.32 8.46 3.30
N LEU A 450 18.24 9.13 3.73
CA LEU A 450 17.87 10.43 3.17
C LEU A 450 18.98 11.45 3.38
N PHE A 451 19.51 11.58 4.59
CA PHE A 451 20.65 12.49 4.84
C PHE A 451 21.87 12.12 4.00
N ALA A 452 22.26 10.84 3.95
CA ALA A 452 23.39 10.40 3.14
C ALA A 452 23.29 10.81 1.66
N ARG A 453 22.07 10.88 1.12
CA ARG A 453 21.80 11.20 -0.28
C ARG A 453 21.54 12.67 -0.56
N THR A 454 21.08 13.45 0.42
CA THR A 454 20.73 14.87 0.24
C THR A 454 21.83 15.82 0.65
N THR A 455 22.67 15.49 1.63
CA THR A 455 23.80 16.33 2.05
C THR A 455 25.04 16.07 1.17
N THR A 456 24.95 16.44 -0.11
CA THR A 456 26.07 16.37 -1.04
C THR A 456 26.85 17.69 -1.07
N HIS A 457 28.12 17.65 -1.51
CA HIS A 457 28.97 18.84 -1.62
C HIS A 457 28.33 19.99 -2.42
N GLU A 458 27.57 19.66 -3.47
CA GLU A 458 26.93 20.69 -4.31
C GLU A 458 25.82 21.41 -3.56
N VAL A 459 25.06 20.71 -2.71
CA VAL A 459 23.98 21.31 -1.92
C VAL A 459 24.56 22.21 -0.83
N THR A 460 25.58 21.73 -0.11
CA THR A 460 26.26 22.53 0.93
C THR A 460 26.94 23.75 0.34
N ALA A 461 27.55 23.63 -0.85
CA ALA A 461 28.16 24.77 -1.53
C ALA A 461 27.12 25.76 -2.09
N LEU A 462 25.94 25.28 -2.48
CA LEU A 462 24.84 26.15 -2.93
C LEU A 462 24.29 26.97 -1.76
N GLU A 463 24.12 26.35 -0.59
CA GLU A 463 23.74 27.02 0.66
C GLU A 463 24.79 28.08 1.04
N ASP A 464 26.08 27.72 1.03
CA ASP A 464 27.19 28.66 1.31
C ASP A 464 27.23 29.85 0.33
N SER A 465 26.69 29.70 -0.89
CA SER A 465 26.69 30.77 -1.91
C SER A 465 25.49 31.73 -1.82
N LEU A 466 24.46 31.39 -1.05
CA LEU A 466 23.21 32.15 -0.95
C LEU A 466 23.19 33.17 0.22
N ASP A 467 24.37 33.55 0.74
CA ASP A 467 24.64 34.57 1.78
C ASP A 467 23.46 35.48 2.18
N MET A 468 23.04 35.40 3.46
CA MET A 468 22.61 36.53 4.31
C MET A 468 22.16 36.02 5.71
N GLU A 469 23.02 36.13 6.73
CA GLU A 469 22.78 36.20 8.21
C GLU A 469 21.86 35.19 8.93
N ASN A 470 20.90 34.55 8.26
CA ASN A 470 19.89 33.63 8.77
C ASN A 470 20.32 32.15 8.71
N ASP A 471 21.39 31.81 7.99
CA ASP A 471 21.85 30.42 7.85
C ASP A 471 22.80 29.95 8.95
N LEU A 472 23.05 30.78 9.97
CA LEU A 472 23.76 30.31 11.16
C LEU A 472 23.03 29.15 11.82
N GLU A 473 21.69 29.18 11.83
CA GLU A 473 20.87 28.11 12.40
C GLU A 473 20.96 26.82 11.58
N LEU A 474 20.87 26.91 10.24
CA LEU A 474 21.03 25.77 9.35
C LEU A 474 22.43 25.16 9.46
N ARG A 475 23.47 26.00 9.49
CA ARG A 475 24.86 25.57 9.68
C ARG A 475 25.07 24.90 11.03
N ASN A 476 24.44 25.41 12.08
CA ASN A 476 24.47 24.77 13.41
C ASN A 476 23.76 23.42 13.39
N ARG A 477 22.59 23.31 12.74
CA ARG A 477 21.84 22.05 12.57
C ARG A 477 22.63 21.04 11.74
N LEU A 478 23.30 21.46 10.67
CA LEU A 478 24.19 20.63 9.85
C LEU A 478 25.40 20.15 10.63
N GLY A 479 26.08 21.05 11.37
CA GLY A 479 27.21 20.67 12.23
C GLY A 479 26.79 19.70 13.34
N ARG A 480 25.59 19.90 13.91
CA ARG A 480 25.02 19.00 14.92
C ARG A 480 24.65 17.65 14.33
N LEU A 481 24.02 17.63 13.16
CA LEU A 481 23.72 16.41 12.40
C LEU A 481 25.01 15.63 12.13
N GLN A 482 26.06 16.30 11.66
CA GLN A 482 27.34 15.67 11.38
C GLN A 482 27.92 14.99 12.62
N GLN A 483 27.92 15.66 13.78
CA GLN A 483 28.36 15.07 15.05
C GLN A 483 27.55 13.81 15.40
N LEU A 484 26.22 13.88 15.30
CA LEU A 484 25.35 12.77 15.62
C LEU A 484 25.54 11.59 14.67
N MET A 485 25.68 11.84 13.36
CA MET A 485 25.96 10.80 12.36
C MET A 485 27.29 10.09 12.64
N ILE A 486 28.34 10.80 13.06
CA ILE A 486 29.61 10.19 13.48
C ILE A 486 29.43 9.32 14.72
N VAL A 487 28.66 9.77 15.71
CA VAL A 487 28.37 8.97 16.91
C VAL A 487 27.59 7.70 16.54
N VAL A 488 26.61 7.80 15.65
CA VAL A 488 25.85 6.65 15.12
C VAL A 488 26.79 5.70 14.38
N PHE A 489 27.69 6.21 13.54
CA PHE A 489 28.70 5.41 12.84
C PHE A 489 29.50 4.53 13.81
N GLY A 490 29.96 5.13 14.92
CA GLY A 490 30.68 4.42 15.98
C GLY A 490 29.87 3.31 16.66
N ARG A 491 28.55 3.49 16.80
CA ARG A 491 27.65 2.51 17.41
C ARG A 491 27.24 1.38 16.46
N PHE A 492 27.16 1.67 15.17
CA PHE A 492 26.75 0.73 14.12
C PHE A 492 27.94 0.11 13.36
N CYS A 493 29.13 0.09 13.97
CA CYS A 493 30.29 -0.61 13.42
C CYS A 493 29.98 -2.10 13.24
N VAL A 494 30.07 -2.56 11.99
CA VAL A 494 29.82 -3.96 11.61
C VAL A 494 30.92 -4.83 12.21
N SER A 495 30.57 -5.65 13.20
CA SER A 495 31.46 -6.66 13.76
C SER A 495 30.69 -7.96 13.98
N GLU A 496 31.37 -9.09 13.80
CA GLU A 496 30.76 -10.41 14.01
C GLU A 496 30.21 -10.56 15.44
N ALA A 497 30.89 -9.96 16.43
CA ALA A 497 30.45 -9.96 17.82
C ALA A 497 29.16 -9.14 18.02
N THR A 498 28.99 -8.01 17.33
CA THR A 498 27.77 -7.19 17.41
C THR A 498 26.59 -7.93 16.79
N ILE A 499 26.76 -8.52 15.59
CA ILE A 499 25.73 -9.28 14.89
C ILE A 499 25.30 -10.49 15.73
N ARG A 500 26.25 -11.24 16.31
CA ARG A 500 25.95 -12.37 17.20
C ARG A 500 25.17 -11.94 18.45
N ARG A 501 25.52 -10.81 19.09
CA ARG A 501 24.77 -10.30 20.26
C ARG A 501 23.36 -9.84 19.90
N MET A 502 23.18 -9.22 18.74
CA MET A 502 21.86 -8.82 18.25
C MET A 502 20.95 -10.03 18.00
N LEU A 503 21.51 -11.13 17.47
CA LEU A 503 20.79 -12.38 17.25
C LEU A 503 20.52 -13.15 18.57
N GLN A 504 21.36 -12.98 19.59
CA GLN A 504 21.21 -13.63 20.90
C GLN A 504 20.18 -12.96 21.81
N GLN A 505 20.05 -11.63 21.80
CA GLN A 505 19.01 -10.92 22.58
C GLN A 505 17.58 -11.36 22.24
N ASP A 506 17.36 -11.87 21.02
CA ASP A 506 16.05 -12.37 20.57
C ASP A 506 15.84 -13.86 20.90
N GLN A 507 16.86 -14.61 21.35
CA GLN A 507 16.69 -16.01 21.78
C GLN A 507 16.02 -16.12 23.16
N GLU A 508 16.14 -15.10 24.01
CA GLU A 508 15.49 -15.05 25.32
C GLU A 508 14.02 -14.60 25.22
N GLN A 509 13.57 -14.15 24.04
CA GLN A 509 12.21 -13.69 23.77
C GLN A 509 11.43 -14.75 22.98
N SER A 510 10.66 -15.55 23.72
CA SER A 510 9.64 -16.46 23.21
C SER A 510 8.78 -15.78 22.12
N ASP A 511 8.63 -16.41 20.96
CA ASP A 511 7.67 -16.10 19.87
C ASP A 511 8.01 -15.07 18.77
N GLN A 512 9.28 -14.73 18.47
CA GLN A 512 9.59 -13.94 17.26
C GLN A 512 9.96 -14.82 16.04
N THR A 513 9.20 -14.66 14.95
CA THR A 513 9.36 -15.33 13.64
C THR A 513 10.76 -15.11 13.06
N GLU A 514 11.35 -16.11 12.38
CA GLU A 514 12.66 -16.00 11.69
C GLU A 514 12.76 -14.76 10.75
N GLY A 515 11.63 -14.28 10.22
CA GLY A 515 11.55 -13.05 9.43
C GLY A 515 11.96 -11.78 10.19
N SER A 516 11.63 -11.66 11.48
CA SER A 516 11.97 -10.49 12.30
C SER A 516 13.49 -10.34 12.49
N LYS A 517 14.19 -11.47 12.68
CA LYS A 517 15.66 -11.50 12.79
C LYS A 517 16.32 -11.02 11.50
N THR A 518 15.81 -11.47 10.35
CA THR A 518 16.30 -11.09 9.02
C THR A 518 16.12 -9.59 8.77
N LEU A 519 14.93 -9.05 9.09
CA LEU A 519 14.66 -7.61 8.97
C LEU A 519 15.54 -6.77 9.88
N ARG A 520 15.82 -7.23 11.11
CA ARG A 520 16.72 -6.52 12.03
C ARG A 520 18.14 -6.43 11.46
N VAL A 521 18.67 -7.54 10.95
CA VAL A 521 20.00 -7.56 10.30
C VAL A 521 20.02 -6.65 9.08
N LYS A 522 18.96 -6.67 8.26
CA LYS A 522 18.83 -5.77 7.11
C LYS A 522 18.93 -4.30 7.53
N TYR A 523 18.10 -3.84 8.48
CA TYR A 523 18.12 -2.44 8.89
C TYR A 523 19.43 -2.03 9.54
N PHE A 524 20.06 -2.93 10.31
CA PHE A 524 21.39 -2.69 10.86
C PHE A 524 22.43 -2.42 9.75
N LEU A 525 22.45 -3.26 8.71
CA LEU A 525 23.35 -3.11 7.57
C LEU A 525 23.01 -1.87 6.75
N ASP A 526 21.74 -1.57 6.53
CA ASP A 526 21.28 -0.36 5.84
C ASP A 526 21.79 0.89 6.56
N ILE A 527 21.61 0.99 7.90
CA ILE A 527 22.11 2.11 8.70
C ILE A 527 23.63 2.23 8.59
N ALA A 528 24.36 1.13 8.74
CA ALA A 528 25.81 1.13 8.64
C ALA A 528 26.28 1.63 7.26
N ALA A 529 25.65 1.18 6.18
CA ALA A 529 25.94 1.62 4.82
C ALA A 529 25.62 3.11 4.61
N ASN A 530 24.45 3.56 5.07
CA ASN A 530 24.00 4.94 4.92
C ASN A 530 24.91 5.91 5.65
N VAL A 531 25.28 5.61 6.89
CA VAL A 531 26.16 6.48 7.67
C VAL A 531 27.58 6.46 7.10
N SER A 532 28.07 5.31 6.61
CA SER A 532 29.35 5.25 5.87
C SER A 532 29.34 6.14 4.64
N LEU A 533 28.26 6.09 3.85
CA LEU A 533 28.06 6.92 2.66
C LEU A 533 28.02 8.41 3.03
N TYR A 534 27.30 8.77 4.10
CA TYR A 534 27.26 10.13 4.62
C TYR A 534 28.67 10.62 4.99
N CYS A 535 29.40 9.85 5.80
CA CYS A 535 30.77 10.20 6.20
C CYS A 535 31.70 10.34 4.99
N ARG A 536 31.58 9.45 3.99
CA ARG A 536 32.33 9.55 2.73
C ARG A 536 32.02 10.88 2.02
N ASN A 537 30.73 11.21 1.86
CA ASN A 537 30.30 12.43 1.18
C ASN A 537 30.86 13.69 1.86
N VAL A 538 30.85 13.73 3.20
CA VAL A 538 31.42 14.84 3.99
C VAL A 538 32.95 14.92 3.84
N VAL A 539 33.67 13.80 3.85
CA VAL A 539 35.13 13.81 3.63
C VAL A 539 35.46 14.29 2.22
N THR A 540 34.69 13.86 1.21
CA THR A 540 34.90 14.29 -0.18
C THR A 540 34.52 15.75 -0.42
N SER A 541 33.57 16.30 0.35
CA SER A 541 33.18 17.71 0.24
C SER A 541 34.27 18.64 0.82
N HIS A 542 34.94 18.22 1.90
CA HIS A 542 35.99 19.00 2.57
C HIS A 542 37.41 18.74 2.05
N VAL A 543 37.61 18.28 0.81
CA VAL A 543 38.95 18.04 0.23
C VAL A 543 39.83 19.31 0.20
N LYS A 544 39.23 20.51 0.30
CA LYS A 544 39.96 21.79 0.43
C LYS A 544 40.28 22.20 1.88
N ASP A 545 39.67 21.58 2.88
CA ASP A 545 39.79 21.91 4.31
C ASP A 545 40.43 20.74 5.09
N SER A 546 41.77 20.67 5.08
CA SER A 546 42.50 19.53 5.68
C SER A 546 42.24 19.34 7.18
N MET A 547 41.70 20.36 7.87
CA MET A 547 41.37 20.32 9.29
C MET A 547 40.09 19.54 9.58
N THR A 548 39.07 19.63 8.73
CA THR A 548 37.77 18.95 8.93
C THR A 548 37.90 17.45 8.71
N SER A 549 38.66 17.04 7.68
CA SER A 549 39.01 15.63 7.44
C SER A 549 39.85 15.03 8.57
N LYS A 550 40.80 15.81 9.13
CA LYS A 550 41.57 15.41 10.32
C LYS A 550 40.68 15.32 11.56
N TYR A 551 39.76 16.25 11.76
CA TYR A 551 38.83 16.24 12.90
C TYR A 551 37.87 15.05 12.82
N LEU A 552 37.28 14.75 11.67
CA LEU A 552 36.45 13.56 11.45
C LEU A 552 37.20 12.26 11.75
N LEU A 553 38.41 12.11 11.24
CA LEU A 553 39.28 10.98 11.55
C LEU A 553 39.63 10.92 13.05
N THR A 554 39.96 12.06 13.65
CA THR A 554 40.34 12.14 15.08
C THR A 554 39.15 11.89 16.01
N THR A 555 37.95 12.38 15.68
CA THR A 555 36.71 12.16 16.44
C THR A 555 36.20 10.74 16.24
N MET A 556 36.29 10.15 15.04
CA MET A 556 36.06 8.71 14.88
C MET A 556 37.08 7.87 15.66
N ILE A 557 38.33 8.32 15.78
CA ILE A 557 39.34 7.65 16.59
C ILE A 557 39.10 7.87 18.10
N ASN A 558 38.66 9.06 18.53
CA ASN A 558 38.54 9.47 19.94
C ASN A 558 37.17 9.25 20.59
N ASP A 559 36.06 9.16 19.83
CA ASP A 559 34.71 8.87 20.36
C ASP A 559 34.32 7.39 20.22
N VAL A 560 35.01 6.60 19.38
CA VAL A 560 34.85 5.14 19.29
C VAL A 560 35.72 4.40 20.33
N THR A 561 36.85 4.99 20.72
CA THR A 561 37.75 4.44 21.75
C THR A 561 37.18 4.43 23.19
N PRO A 562 36.38 5.41 23.67
CA PRO A 562 35.90 5.41 25.05
C PRO A 562 34.74 4.44 25.27
N LEU A 563 34.00 4.08 24.21
CA LEU A 563 32.85 3.16 24.28
C LEU A 563 33.23 1.68 24.16
N THR A 564 34.48 1.36 23.82
CA THR A 564 34.90 -0.03 23.53
C THR A 564 36.05 -0.54 24.40
N GLY A 565 36.66 0.30 25.25
CA GLY A 565 37.58 -0.10 26.31
C GLY A 565 38.84 -0.85 25.87
N LYS A 566 39.14 -0.91 24.57
CA LYS A 566 40.34 -1.54 24.02
C LYS A 566 40.89 -0.70 22.88
N MET A 567 41.97 0.01 23.16
CA MET A 567 42.93 0.43 22.15
C MET A 567 43.56 -0.86 21.63
N ASP A 568 43.24 -1.26 20.40
CA ASP A 568 44.13 -1.93 19.46
C ASP A 568 43.30 -2.57 18.32
N SER A 569 43.84 -2.47 17.09
CA SER A 569 43.45 -3.10 15.82
C SER A 569 42.18 -2.66 15.05
N ARG A 570 41.30 -1.79 15.58
CA ARG A 570 40.11 -1.32 14.80
C ARG A 570 40.31 -0.09 13.91
N ALA A 571 41.38 0.68 14.13
CA ALA A 571 41.65 1.90 13.36
C ALA A 571 41.89 1.58 11.87
N ASP A 572 42.61 0.49 11.58
CA ASP A 572 42.85 0.03 10.20
C ASP A 572 41.56 -0.42 9.51
N GLY A 573 40.66 -1.09 10.23
CA GLY A 573 39.39 -1.54 9.67
C GLY A 573 38.45 -0.40 9.28
N ILE A 574 38.40 0.69 10.06
CA ILE A 574 37.57 1.87 9.74
C ILE A 574 38.14 2.61 8.52
N MET A 575 39.46 2.79 8.46
CA MET A 575 40.13 3.43 7.32
C MET A 575 39.97 2.62 6.03
N HIS A 576 40.11 1.29 6.12
CA HIS A 576 39.95 0.39 4.98
C HIS A 576 38.49 0.29 4.50
N THR A 577 37.51 0.46 5.39
CA THR A 577 36.09 0.48 5.02
C THR A 577 35.74 1.79 4.30
N ILE A 578 36.19 2.95 4.80
CA ILE A 578 35.92 4.26 4.20
C ILE A 578 36.59 4.41 2.81
N LEU A 579 37.76 3.80 2.61
CA LEU A 579 38.50 3.88 1.35
C LEU A 579 38.02 2.87 0.29
N ASN A 580 37.36 1.77 0.66
CA ASN A 580 36.95 0.71 -0.26
C ASN A 580 35.42 0.55 -0.46
N SER A 581 34.57 1.43 0.11
CA SER A 581 33.10 1.40 -0.06
C SER A 581 32.54 2.54 -0.90
#